data_AF-A0A969DIT3-F1
#
_entry.id   AF-A0A969DIT3-F1
#
_cell.length_a   1.000
_cell.length_b   1.000
_cell.length_c   1.000
_cell.angle_alpha   90.00
_cell.angle_beta   90.00
_cell.angle_gamma   90.00
#
_symmetry.space_group_name_H-M   'P 1'
#
loop_
_entity.id
_entity.type
_entity.pdbx_description
1 polymer ?
#
loop_
_entity_poly.entity_id
_entity_poly.type
_entity_poly.pdbx_seq_one_letter_code
_entity_poly.pdbx_strand_id
1 'polypeptide(L)'
;MAHTTTAPRTAARSHRSTRETVIPTQPSSTLDTALLVAFEHARRLTDIYGTTVIDVAIAWETVEELQTAKTRQQASKKSAFARYCEANPDAPECRIYED
;
A
#
# COMPACT_ATOMS: atom_id res chain seq x y z
N MET A 1 36.26 -48.23 31.53
CA MET A 1 35.09 -48.09 30.63
C MET A 1 34.60 -46.65 30.72
N ALA A 2 35.08 -45.77 29.85
CA ALA A 2 34.72 -44.34 29.85
C ALA A 2 33.34 -44.18 29.20
N HIS A 3 32.39 -43.54 29.89
CA HIS A 3 31.10 -43.16 29.32
C HIS A 3 31.11 -41.65 29.05
N THR A 4 31.20 -41.30 27.77
CA THR A 4 31.11 -39.94 27.29
C THR A 4 29.64 -39.52 27.24
N THR A 5 29.25 -38.58 28.09
CA THR A 5 27.93 -37.95 28.07
C THR A 5 27.94 -36.79 27.07
N THR A 6 27.21 -36.95 25.96
CA THR A 6 27.00 -35.91 24.95
C THR A 6 25.70 -35.17 25.26
N ALA A 7 25.78 -33.89 25.62
CA ALA A 7 24.62 -33.01 25.77
C ALA A 7 24.18 -32.43 24.40
N PRO A 8 22.88 -32.26 24.13
CA PRO A 8 22.42 -31.61 22.91
C PRO A 8 22.66 -30.10 22.97
N ARG A 9 23.24 -29.57 21.90
CA ARG A 9 23.56 -28.16 21.70
C ARG A 9 22.28 -27.41 21.34
N THR A 10 21.74 -26.63 22.27
CA THR A 10 20.58 -25.75 22.04
C THR A 10 20.93 -24.74 20.96
N ALA A 11 20.31 -24.86 19.78
CA ALA A 11 20.41 -23.85 18.73
C ALA A 11 19.69 -22.58 19.21
N ALA A 12 20.47 -21.52 19.44
CA ALA A 12 19.94 -20.21 19.77
C ALA A 12 19.03 -19.73 18.64
N ARG A 13 17.72 -19.63 18.94
CA ARG A 13 16.71 -19.06 18.05
C ARG A 13 17.04 -17.58 17.87
N SER A 14 17.61 -17.26 16.71
CA SER A 14 17.80 -15.87 16.28
C SER A 14 16.43 -15.26 16.04
N HIS A 15 15.92 -14.56 17.05
CA HIS A 15 14.78 -13.66 16.89
C HIS A 15 15.27 -12.48 16.06
N ARG A 16 15.26 -12.64 14.73
CA ARG A 16 15.36 -11.51 13.81
C ARG A 16 14.16 -10.61 14.12
N SER A 17 14.40 -9.59 14.93
CA SER A 17 13.50 -8.49 15.17
C SER A 17 13.33 -7.75 13.85
N THR A 18 12.35 -8.17 13.07
CA THR A 18 11.83 -7.38 11.95
C THR A 18 11.22 -6.14 12.60
N ARG A 19 11.96 -5.03 12.57
CA ARG A 19 11.37 -3.70 12.64
C ARG A 19 10.45 -3.60 11.43
N GLU A 20 9.21 -4.00 11.64
CA GLU A 20 8.13 -3.77 10.70
C GLU A 20 7.87 -2.27 10.74
N THR A 21 8.48 -1.57 9.79
CA THR A 21 8.17 -0.17 9.52
C THR A 21 6.70 -0.13 9.16
N VAL A 22 5.86 0.18 10.15
CA VAL A 22 4.44 0.47 9.97
C VAL A 22 4.39 1.70 9.08
N ILE A 23 4.26 1.48 7.77
CA ILE A 23 3.90 2.52 6.82
C ILE A 23 2.51 2.98 7.27
N PRO A 24 2.33 4.23 7.73
CA PRO A 24 1.04 4.70 8.15
C PRO A 24 0.13 4.66 6.92
N THR A 25 -0.78 3.68 6.90
CA THR A 25 -1.80 3.58 5.86
C THR A 25 -2.71 4.78 6.04
N GLN A 26 -2.47 5.83 5.27
CA GLN A 26 -3.28 7.04 5.28
C GLN A 26 -4.74 6.62 5.02
N PRO A 27 -5.68 6.89 5.96
CA PRO A 27 -7.06 6.50 5.78
C PRO A 27 -7.62 7.24 4.56
N SER A 28 -8.36 6.55 3.71
CA SER A 28 -8.89 7.10 2.44
C SER A 28 -9.64 8.43 2.62
N SER A 29 -10.22 8.68 3.80
CA SER A 29 -10.88 9.93 4.16
C SER A 29 -9.96 11.15 4.11
N THR A 30 -8.66 11.02 4.41
CA THR A 30 -7.71 12.15 4.33
C THR A 30 -7.39 12.48 2.87
N LEU A 31 -7.22 11.46 2.03
CA LEU A 31 -6.94 11.63 0.60
C LEU A 31 -8.15 12.20 -0.14
N ASP A 32 -9.36 11.76 0.19
CA ASP A 32 -10.61 12.32 -0.35
C ASP A 32 -10.76 13.81 0.01
N THR A 33 -10.46 14.17 1.25
CA THR A 33 -10.49 15.58 1.70
C THR A 33 -9.45 16.42 0.96
N ALA A 34 -8.22 15.91 0.82
CA ALA A 34 -7.14 16.61 0.10
C ALA A 34 -7.50 16.85 -1.37
N LEU A 35 -8.13 15.86 -2.02
CA LEU A 35 -8.58 15.97 -3.40
C LEU A 35 -9.67 17.05 -3.54
N LEU A 36 -10.64 17.14 -2.62
CA LEU A 36 -11.64 18.21 -2.63
C LEU A 36 -11.01 19.60 -2.50
N VAL A 37 -10.05 19.75 -1.59
CA VAL A 37 -9.31 21.02 -1.41
C VAL A 37 -8.52 21.38 -2.68
N ALA A 38 -7.83 20.41 -3.28
CA ALA A 38 -7.07 20.63 -4.51
C ALA A 38 -7.97 21.05 -5.68
N PHE A 39 -9.17 20.45 -5.82
CA PHE A 39 -10.14 20.87 -6.82
C PHE A 39 -10.60 22.31 -6.63
N GLU A 40 -10.94 22.70 -5.39
CA GLU A 40 -11.37 24.07 -5.11
C GLU A 40 -10.23 25.08 -5.39
N HIS A 41 -9.00 24.73 -5.01
CA HIS A 41 -7.82 25.53 -5.28
C HIS A 41 -7.56 25.71 -6.79
N ALA A 42 -7.54 24.62 -7.56
CA ALA A 42 -7.31 24.65 -9.00
C ALA A 42 -8.39 25.46 -9.73
N ARG A 43 -9.67 25.32 -9.33
CA ARG A 43 -10.77 26.13 -9.87
C ARG A 43 -10.59 27.62 -9.58
N ARG A 44 -10.34 27.99 -8.31
CA ARG A 44 -10.11 29.39 -7.94
C ARG A 44 -8.94 30.01 -8.70
N LEU A 45 -7.82 29.30 -8.84
CA LEU A 45 -6.69 29.79 -9.62
C LEU A 45 -7.05 29.97 -11.10
N THR A 46 -7.79 29.02 -11.67
CA THR A 46 -8.30 29.12 -13.06
C THR A 46 -9.21 30.34 -13.22
N ASP A 47 -10.09 30.61 -12.25
CA ASP A 47 -11.01 31.75 -12.29
C ASP A 47 -10.28 33.10 -12.18
N ILE A 48 -9.20 33.17 -11.38
CA ILE A 48 -8.44 34.41 -11.15
C ILE A 48 -7.45 34.67 -12.28
N TYR A 49 -6.75 33.65 -12.76
CA TYR A 49 -5.58 33.79 -13.64
C TYR A 49 -5.81 33.26 -15.07
N GLY A 50 -6.94 32.62 -15.34
CA GLY A 50 -7.20 31.93 -16.60
C GLY A 50 -6.45 30.59 -16.69
N THR A 51 -6.37 30.01 -17.89
CA THR A 51 -5.82 28.64 -18.08
C THR A 51 -4.38 28.60 -18.57
N THR A 52 -3.78 29.75 -18.92
CA THR A 52 -2.45 29.81 -19.55
C THR A 52 -1.31 30.03 -18.58
N VAL A 53 -1.60 30.18 -17.29
CA VAL A 53 -0.60 30.45 -16.25
C VAL A 53 -0.07 29.13 -15.69
N ILE A 54 1.24 29.06 -15.48
CA ILE A 54 1.92 27.85 -15.00
C ILE A 54 1.38 27.36 -13.65
N ASP A 55 1.07 28.27 -12.74
CA ASP A 55 0.53 27.93 -11.42
C ASP A 55 -0.83 27.23 -11.50
N VAL A 56 -1.64 27.57 -12.52
CA VAL A 56 -2.93 26.92 -12.78
C VAL A 56 -2.70 25.50 -13.29
N ALA A 57 -1.73 25.30 -14.18
CA ALA A 57 -1.34 23.97 -14.65
C ALA A 57 -0.86 23.09 -13.49
N ILE A 58 0.05 23.60 -12.65
CA ILE A 58 0.57 22.86 -11.48
C ILE A 58 -0.56 22.50 -10.50
N ALA A 59 -1.53 23.39 -10.29
CA ALA A 59 -2.67 23.11 -9.44
C ALA A 59 -3.54 21.96 -9.98
N TRP A 60 -3.74 21.88 -11.29
CA TRP A 60 -4.42 20.77 -11.94
C TRP A 60 -3.60 19.48 -11.95
N GLU A 61 -2.28 19.55 -12.13
CA GLU A 61 -1.38 18.39 -11.99
C GLU A 61 -1.49 17.77 -10.58
N THR A 62 -1.55 18.62 -9.55
CA THR A 62 -1.76 18.16 -8.16
C THR A 62 -3.06 17.37 -8.00
N VAL A 63 -4.14 17.79 -8.67
CA VAL A 63 -5.42 17.05 -8.67
C VAL A 63 -5.27 15.69 -9.32
N GLU A 64 -4.60 15.63 -10.47
CA GLU A 64 -4.36 14.38 -11.21
C GLU A 64 -3.52 13.38 -10.41
N GLU A 65 -2.48 13.85 -9.73
CA GLU A 65 -1.65 13.01 -8.87
C GLU A 65 -2.44 12.43 -7.70
N LEU A 66 -3.26 13.25 -7.02
CA LEU A 66 -4.11 12.78 -5.93
C LEU A 66 -5.15 11.77 -6.40
N GLN A 67 -5.76 11.99 -7.56
CA GLN A 67 -6.73 11.06 -8.14
C GLN A 67 -6.05 9.75 -8.57
N THR A 68 -4.83 9.82 -9.09
CA THR A 68 -4.02 8.64 -9.41
C THR A 68 -3.67 7.85 -8.17
N ALA A 69 -3.27 8.53 -7.08
CA ALA A 69 -2.99 7.90 -5.80
C ALA A 69 -4.24 7.20 -5.22
N LYS A 70 -5.43 7.82 -5.34
CA LYS A 70 -6.71 7.21 -4.95
C LYS A 70 -6.97 5.90 -5.70
N THR A 71 -6.83 5.93 -7.02
CA THR A 71 -7.05 4.76 -7.87
C THR A 71 -6.05 3.64 -7.54
N ARG A 72 -4.76 3.98 -7.34
CA ARG A 72 -3.73 3.02 -6.92
C ARG A 72 -4.05 2.39 -5.56
N GLN A 73 -4.54 3.18 -4.60
CA GLN A 73 -4.96 2.68 -3.29
C GLN A 73 -6.15 1.72 -3.39
N GLN A 74 -7.05 1.94 -4.35
CA GLN A 74 -8.17 1.02 -4.58
C GLN A 74 -7.71 -0.27 -5.26
N ALA A 75 -6.81 -0.16 -6.25
CA ALA A 75 -6.25 -1.31 -6.96
C ALA A 75 -5.37 -2.22 -6.07
N SER A 76 -4.70 -1.67 -5.05
CA SER A 76 -3.88 -2.45 -4.12
C SER A 76 -4.69 -3.29 -3.12
N LYS A 77 -6.01 -3.07 -3.02
CA LYS A 77 -6.88 -3.87 -2.17
C LYS A 77 -7.13 -5.22 -2.82
N LYS A 78 -6.52 -6.27 -2.27
CA LYS A 78 -6.81 -7.67 -2.67
C LYS A 78 -8.30 -7.93 -2.62
N SER A 79 -8.84 -8.59 -3.65
CA SER A 79 -10.22 -9.05 -3.66
C SER A 79 -10.47 -10.06 -2.54
N ALA A 80 -11.74 -10.27 -2.18
CA ALA A 80 -12.09 -11.29 -1.19
C ALA A 80 -11.60 -12.68 -1.60
N PHE A 81 -11.68 -12.98 -2.89
CA PHE A 81 -11.17 -14.22 -3.47
C PHE A 81 -9.65 -14.35 -3.34
N ALA A 82 -8.89 -13.30 -3.68
CA ALA A 82 -7.44 -13.31 -3.53
C ALA A 82 -7.01 -13.53 -2.07
N ARG A 83 -7.68 -12.87 -1.11
CA ARG A 83 -7.43 -13.10 0.34
C ARG A 83 -7.79 -14.53 0.76
N TYR A 84 -8.87 -15.08 0.23
CA TYR A 84 -9.28 -16.46 0.51
C TYR A 84 -8.24 -17.46 0.00
N CYS A 85 -7.76 -17.30 -1.23
CA CYS A 85 -6.74 -18.18 -1.81
C CYS A 85 -5.37 -18.05 -1.14
N GLU A 86 -5.00 -16.86 -0.67
CA GLU A 86 -3.81 -16.70 0.17
C GLU A 86 -3.91 -17.44 1.51
N ALA A 87 -5.10 -17.48 2.10
CA ALA A 87 -5.34 -18.20 3.35
C ALA A 87 -5.56 -19.71 3.16
N ASN A 88 -5.99 -20.14 1.97
CA ASN A 88 -6.35 -21.53 1.65
C ASN A 88 -5.75 -21.92 0.27
N PRO A 89 -4.43 -22.07 0.14
CA PRO A 89 -3.79 -22.36 -1.14
C PRO A 89 -4.20 -23.72 -1.73
N ASP A 90 -4.52 -24.70 -0.88
CA ASP A 90 -4.90 -26.06 -1.29
C ASP A 90 -6.39 -26.19 -1.69
N ALA A 91 -7.19 -25.14 -1.48
CA ALA A 91 -8.60 -25.11 -1.87
C ALA A 91 -8.72 -25.32 -3.39
N PRO A 92 -9.69 -26.12 -3.85
CA PRO A 92 -9.78 -26.48 -5.28
C PRO A 92 -9.92 -25.27 -6.21
N GLU A 93 -10.49 -24.15 -5.74
CA GLU A 93 -10.62 -22.89 -6.47
C GLU A 93 -9.32 -22.09 -6.57
N CYS A 94 -8.31 -22.41 -5.75
CA CYS A 94 -7.10 -21.62 -5.55
C CYS A 94 -5.81 -22.32 -6.00
N ARG A 95 -5.89 -23.58 -6.43
CA ARG A 95 -4.73 -24.34 -6.91
C ARG A 95 -4.21 -23.73 -8.21
N ILE A 96 -2.97 -23.27 -8.18
CA ILE A 96 -2.22 -22.85 -9.35
C ILE A 96 -1.16 -23.93 -9.62
N TYR A 97 -1.14 -24.44 -10.85
CA TYR A 97 -0.15 -25.40 -11.31
C TYR A 97 0.87 -24.65 -12.17
N GLU A 98 2.15 -24.89 -11.95
CA GLU A 98 3.22 -24.44 -12.85
C GLU A 98 3.13 -25.27 -14.14
N ASP A 99 3.21 -24.63 -15.31
CA ASP A 99 3.24 -25.29 -16.63
C ASP A 99 4.60 -25.97 -16.93
#